data_AF-A0A3N5FT78-F1
#
_entry.id   AF-A0A3N5FT78-F1
#
_cell.length_a   1.000
_cell.length_b   1.000
_cell.length_c   1.000
_cell.angle_alpha   90.00
_cell.angle_beta   90.00
_cell.angle_gamma   90.00
#
_symmetry.space_group_name_H-M   'P 1'
#
loop_
_entity.id
_entity.type
_entity.pdbx_description
1 polymer ?
#
loop_
_entity_poly.entity_id
_entity_poly.type
_entity_poly.pdbx_seq_one_letter_code
_entity_poly.pdbx_strand_id
1 'polypeptide(L)' 'MRSRLVRREDLTATERESMLALLDAHFLGVTPERFAADLAEKNWVLLLEEDGRLQGFSTLLIYETVP' A
#
# COMPACT_ATOMS: atom_id res chain seq x y z
N MET A 1 -14.48 6.96 7.42
CA MET A 1 -13.34 6.04 7.13
C MET A 1 -13.80 4.62 6.80
N ARG A 2 -13.30 4.05 5.70
CA ARG A 2 -13.49 2.66 5.24
C ARG A 2 -12.13 1.99 5.09
N SER A 3 -12.07 0.67 5.27
CA SER A 3 -10.85 -0.11 5.03
C SER A 3 -11.09 -1.18 3.97
N ARG A 4 -10.04 -1.47 3.18
CA ARG A 4 -10.05 -2.50 2.16
C ARG A 4 -8.73 -3.26 2.16
N LEU A 5 -8.81 -4.58 2.33
CA LEU A 5 -7.67 -5.47 2.24
C LEU A 5 -7.58 -6.01 0.81
N VAL A 6 -6.47 -5.70 0.12
CA VAL A 6 -6.23 -6.10 -1.27
C VAL A 6 -4.94 -6.91 -1.39
N ARG A 7 -4.91 -7.87 -2.31
CA ARG A 7 -3.63 -8.49 -2.67
C ARG A 7 -2.78 -7.45 -3.37
N ARG A 8 -1.46 -7.53 -3.18
CA ARG A 8 -0.51 -6.63 -3.85
C ARG A 8 -0.67 -6.67 -5.37
N GLU A 9 -0.95 -7.85 -5.93
CA GLU A 9 -1.12 -8.05 -7.38
C GLU A 9 -2.35 -7.34 -7.94
N ASP A 10 -3.38 -7.13 -7.12
CA ASP A 10 -4.65 -6.49 -7.52
C ASP A 10 -4.61 -4.97 -7.38
N LEU A 11 -3.53 -4.39 -6.84
CA LEU A 11 -3.37 -2.94 -6.76
C LEU A 11 -3.27 -2.31 -8.15
N THR A 12 -4.17 -1.38 -8.43
CA THR A 12 -4.16 -0.55 -9.63
C THR A 12 -2.96 0.40 -9.64
N ALA A 13 -2.61 0.92 -10.82
CA ALA A 13 -1.57 1.94 -10.95
C ALA A 13 -1.89 3.19 -10.11
N THR A 14 -3.14 3.66 -10.15
CA THR A 14 -3.60 4.84 -9.40
C THR A 14 -3.52 4.66 -7.89
N GLU A 15 -3.84 3.48 -7.36
CA GLU A 15 -3.67 3.20 -5.93
C GLU A 15 -2.19 3.21 -5.53
N ARG A 16 -1.31 2.62 -6.35
CA ARG A 16 0.14 2.63 -6.11
C ARG A 16 0.72 4.04 -6.13
N GLU A 17 0.29 4.86 -7.09
CA GLU A 17 0.67 6.27 -7.17
C GLU A 17 0.17 7.06 -5.95
N SER A 18 -1.06 6.82 -5.50
CA SER A 18 -1.62 7.45 -4.30
C SER A 18 -0.87 7.06 -3.03
N MET A 19 -0.47 5.79 -2.90
CA MET A 19 0.35 5.30 -1.80
C MET A 19 1.73 5.97 -1.77
N LEU A 20 2.40 6.06 -2.93
CA LEU A 20 3.69 6.73 -3.05
C LEU A 20 3.58 8.22 -2.71
N ALA A 21 2.58 8.91 -3.27
CA ALA A 21 2.35 10.32 -3.02
C ALA A 21 2.07 10.61 -1.54
N LEU A 22 1.34 9.71 -0.86
CA LEU A 22 1.09 9.83 0.58
C LEU A 22 2.37 9.67 1.39
N LEU A 23 3.25 8.71 1.05
CA LEU A 23 4.55 8.59 1.72
C LEU A 23 5.44 9.80 1.48
N ASP A 24 5.56 10.24 0.23
CA ASP A 24 6.39 11.39 -0.17
C ASP A 24 5.98 12.69 0.53
N ALA A 25 4.68 12.88 0.77
CA ALA A 25 4.15 14.04 1.48
C ALA A 25 4.48 14.06 2.99
N HIS A 26 4.74 12.90 3.60
CA HIS A 26 4.87 12.78 5.06
C HIS A 26 6.24 12.29 5.54
N PHE A 27 7.07 11.74 4.65
CA PHE A 27 8.38 11.19 4.99
C PHE A 27 9.47 11.69 4.04
N LEU A 28 10.68 11.88 4.57
CA LEU A 28 11.83 12.30 3.78
C LEU A 28 12.53 11.10 3.13
N GLY A 29 13.02 11.28 1.90
CA GLY A 29 13.85 10.29 1.21
C GLY A 29 13.10 9.12 0.59
N VAL A 30 11.79 9.29 0.39
CA VAL A 30 10.94 8.38 -0.39
C VAL A 30 11.38 8.46 -1.86
N THR A 31 11.55 7.30 -2.51
CA THR A 31 11.76 7.23 -3.95
C THR A 31 10.86 6.15 -4.56
N PRO A 32 10.44 6.29 -5.83
CA PRO A 32 9.61 5.28 -6.49
C PRO A 32 10.24 3.87 -6.45
N GLU A 33 11.57 3.78 -6.61
CA GLU A 33 12.30 2.51 -6.66
C GLU A 33 12.31 1.82 -5.29
N ARG A 34 12.56 2.58 -4.21
CA ARG A 34 12.54 2.06 -2.85
C ARG A 34 11.13 1.63 -2.44
N PHE A 35 10.13 2.42 -2.79
CA PHE A 35 8.73 2.07 -2.56
C PHE A 35 8.35 0.78 -3.31
N ALA A 36 8.71 0.67 -4.59
CA ALA A 36 8.43 -0.51 -5.38
C ALA A 36 9.12 -1.76 -4.84
N ALA A 37 10.38 -1.63 -4.39
CA ALA A 37 11.14 -2.72 -3.77
C ALA A 37 10.50 -3.18 -2.45
N ASP A 38 10.19 -2.26 -1.53
CA ASP A 38 9.53 -2.60 -0.26
C ASP A 38 8.17 -3.26 -0.51
N LEU A 39 7.36 -2.68 -1.40
CA LEU A 39 6.04 -3.22 -1.74
C LEU A 39 6.15 -4.62 -2.35
N ALA A 40 7.17 -4.91 -3.16
CA ALA A 40 7.37 -6.21 -3.79
C ALA A 40 7.61 -7.36 -2.79
N GLU A 41 8.15 -7.07 -1.61
CA GLU A 41 8.34 -8.06 -0.54
C GLU A 41 7.04 -8.44 0.19
N LYS A 42 5.94 -7.75 -0.10
CA LYS A 42 4.65 -7.91 0.58
C LYS A 42 3.66 -8.61 -0.33
N ASN A 43 2.63 -9.23 0.24
CA ASN A 43 1.58 -9.90 -0.55
C ASN A 43 0.19 -9.30 -0.32
N TRP A 44 0.02 -8.48 0.71
CA TRP A 44 -1.23 -7.78 1.00
C TRP A 44 -1.01 -6.31 1.31
N VAL A 45 -2.02 -5.49 1.03
CA VAL A 45 -2.09 -4.08 1.40
C VAL A 45 -3.45 -3.78 2.02
N LEU A 46 -3.44 -3.13 3.17
CA LEU A 46 -4.62 -2.56 3.81
C LEU A 46 -4.70 -1.09 3.44
N LEU A 47 -5.71 -0.70 2.66
CA LEU A 47 -5.99 0.69 2.29
C LEU A 47 -7.01 1.28 3.26
N LEU A 48 -6.76 2.51 3.72
CA LEU A 48 -7.66 3.30 4.55
C LEU A 48 -8.14 4.50 3.75
N GLU A 49 -9.44 4.57 3.51
CA GLU A 49 -10.04 5.52 2.58
C GLU A 49 -11.15 6.34 3.26
N GLU A 50 -11.25 7.61 2.87
CA GLU A 50 -12.34 8.50 3.24
C GLU A 50 -12.72 9.36 2.04
N ASP A 51 -14.02 9.42 1.73
CA ASP A 51 -14.57 10.16 0.58
C ASP A 51 -13.87 9.88 -0.76
N GLY A 52 -13.52 8.61 -1.00
CA GLY A 52 -12.85 8.16 -2.23
C GLY A 52 -11.37 8.53 -2.31
N ARG A 53 -10.77 9.03 -1.22
CA ARG A 53 -9.35 9.37 -1.14
C ARG A 53 -8.62 8.46 -0.16
N LEU A 54 -7.40 8.06 -0.52
CA LEU A 54 -6.50 7.34 0.36
C LEU A 54 -6.02 8.27 1.49
N GLN A 55 -6.22 7.85 2.73
CA GLN A 55 -5.80 8.56 3.95
C GLN A 55 -4.66 7.85 4.68
N GLY A 56 -4.47 6.57 4.41
CA GLY A 56 -3.44 5.75 5.04
C GLY A 56 -3.40 4.37 4.40
N PHE A 57 -2.30 3.66 4.63
CA PHE A 57 -2.22 2.25 4.28
C PHE A 57 -1.21 1.51 5.16
N SER A 58 -1.27 0.18 5.11
CA SER A 58 -0.22 -0.68 5.64
C SER A 58 0.06 -1.78 4.63
N THR A 59 1.33 -2.14 4.49
CA THR A 59 1.75 -3.28 3.67
C THR A 59 2.05 -4.47 4.58
N LEU A 60 1.67 -5.66 4.15
CA LEU A 60 1.68 -6.86 4.97
C LEU A 60 2.29 -8.02 4.19
N LEU A 61 3.17 -8.76 4.86
CA LEU A 61 3.55 -10.10 4.44
C LEU A 61 2.79 -11.10 5.33
N ILE A 62 1.72 -11.68 4.78
CA ILE A 62 0.88 -12.68 5.46
C ILE A 62 1.29 -14.06 4.98
N TYR A 63 1.64 -14.95 5.90
CA TYR A 63 1.97 -16.34 5.59
C TYR A 63 0.71 -17.20 5.65
N GLU A 64 0.56 -18.11 4.68
CA GLU A 64 -0.43 -19.17 4.78
C GLU A 64 0.02 -20.15 5.86
N THR A 65 -0.88 -20.48 6.78
CA THR A 65 -0.65 -21.50 7.80
C THR A 65 -1.28 -22.80 7.33
N VAL A 66 -0.58 -23.91 7.56
CA VAL A 66 -1.17 -25.24 7.37
C VAL A 66 -2.17 -25.45 8.51
N PRO A 67 -3.41 -25.91 8.23
CA PRO A 67 -4.40 -26.19 9.27
C PRO A 67 -3.91 -27.22 10.30
#